data_AF-A0A3D4MCU3-F1
#
_entry.id   AF-A0A3D4MCU3-F1
#
_cell.length_a   1.000
_cell.length_b   1.000
_cell.length_c   1.000
_cell.angle_alpha   90.00
_cell.angle_beta   90.00
_cell.angle_gamma   90.00
#
_symmetry.space_group_name_H-M   'P 1'
#
loop_
_entity.id
_entity.type
_entity.pdbx_description
1 polymer ?
#
loop_
_entity_poly.entity_id
_entity_poly.type
_entity_poly.pdbx_seq_one_letter_code
_entity_poly.pdbx_strand_id
1 'polypeptide(L)'
;PSISIKLSALHPRYDVANEERVRRELLPAIKALAVRAKARNIGLTIDAEEAERLELSMGLIEALATDHELVGWNGLGLAIQAYQKRALPLLDWLADLAHRGQRRLLVRLCKGAYW
;
A
#
# COMPACT_ATOMS: atom_id res chain seq x y z
N PRO A 1 -7.60 -16.40 -3.95
CA PRO A 1 -6.69 -15.83 -4.96
C PRO A 1 -6.34 -14.37 -4.59
N SER A 2 -5.16 -13.89 -4.98
CA SER A 2 -4.70 -12.52 -4.72
C SER A 2 -3.84 -11.99 -5.85
N ILE A 3 -3.77 -10.67 -6.00
CA ILE A 3 -2.88 -9.98 -6.93
C ILE A 3 -1.86 -9.13 -6.15
N SER A 4 -0.66 -8.98 -6.70
CA SER A 4 0.34 -8.03 -6.20
C SER A 4 0.62 -6.99 -7.28
N ILE A 5 0.74 -5.72 -6.88
CA ILE A 5 0.98 -4.59 -7.78
C ILE A 5 2.24 -3.83 -7.33
N LYS A 6 2.95 -3.24 -8.29
CA LYS A 6 4.02 -2.26 -8.06
C LYS A 6 3.52 -0.87 -8.38
N LEU A 7 3.79 0.10 -7.51
CA LEU A 7 3.34 1.47 -7.68
C LEU A 7 4.12 2.16 -8.80
N SER A 8 5.41 1.85 -8.94
CA SER A 8 6.24 2.34 -10.04
C SER A 8 5.74 1.92 -11.43
N ALA A 9 5.11 0.76 -11.55
CA ALA A 9 4.53 0.27 -12.81
C ALA A 9 3.27 1.06 -13.22
N LEU A 10 2.66 1.79 -12.29
CA LEU A 10 1.39 2.49 -12.48
C LEU A 10 1.55 4.00 -12.57
N HIS A 11 2.76 4.54 -12.38
CA HIS A 11 3.01 5.98 -12.48
C HIS A 11 4.42 6.26 -13.03
N PRO A 12 4.55 7.02 -14.13
CA PRO A 12 5.82 7.20 -14.84
C PRO A 12 6.89 7.93 -14.02
N ARG A 13 6.49 8.67 -12.97
CA ARG A 13 7.36 9.44 -12.07
C ARG A 13 7.02 9.14 -10.62
N TYR A 14 7.07 7.87 -10.25
CA TYR A 14 6.86 7.44 -8.86
C TYR A 14 8.10 7.77 -8.01
N ASP A 15 8.21 9.04 -7.63
CA ASP A 15 9.30 9.57 -6.82
C ASP A 15 8.79 10.70 -5.91
N VAL A 16 9.51 10.96 -4.82
CA VAL A 16 9.09 11.92 -3.77
C VAL A 16 9.02 13.36 -4.30
N ALA A 17 9.86 13.73 -5.27
CA ALA A 17 9.82 15.05 -5.89
C ALA A 17 8.54 15.31 -6.69
N ASN A 18 7.79 14.26 -7.02
CA ASN A 18 6.52 14.31 -7.74
C ASN A 18 5.32 13.93 -6.85
N GLU A 19 5.40 14.05 -5.52
CA GLU A 19 4.35 13.60 -4.59
C GLU A 19 2.95 14.11 -4.96
N GLU A 20 2.79 15.42 -5.23
CA GLU A 20 1.48 16.00 -5.58
C GLU A 20 0.89 15.34 -6.83
N ARG A 21 1.75 15.12 -7.83
CA ARG A 21 1.38 14.45 -9.07
C ARG A 21 1.00 13.00 -8.83
N VAL A 22 1.78 12.28 -8.03
CA VAL A 22 1.49 10.90 -7.62
C VAL A 22 0.14 10.84 -6.90
N ARG A 23 -0.15 11.74 -5.98
CA ARG A 23 -1.44 11.79 -5.28
C ARG A 23 -2.59 12.06 -6.25
N ARG A 24 -2.41 12.95 -7.22
CA ARG A 24 -3.46 13.30 -8.20
C ARG A 24 -3.70 12.20 -9.24
N GLU A 25 -2.66 11.51 -9.67
CA GLU A 25 -2.72 10.58 -10.82
C GLU A 25 -2.73 9.11 -10.38
N LEU A 26 -1.86 8.71 -9.45
CA LEU A 26 -1.72 7.32 -9.02
C LEU A 26 -2.80 6.89 -8.03
N LEU A 27 -3.16 7.74 -7.05
CA LEU A 27 -4.15 7.38 -6.02
C LEU A 27 -5.51 6.96 -6.63
N PRO A 28 -6.11 7.70 -7.59
CA PRO A 28 -7.34 7.27 -8.24
C PRO A 28 -7.20 5.92 -8.96
N ALA A 29 -6.05 5.67 -9.61
CA ALA A 29 -5.79 4.43 -10.33
C ALA A 29 -5.71 3.21 -9.40
N ILE A 30 -4.97 3.32 -8.29
CA ILE A 30 -4.87 2.22 -7.31
C ILE A 30 -6.17 2.04 -6.53
N LYS A 31 -6.94 3.11 -6.27
CA LYS A 31 -8.28 3.01 -5.70
C LYS A 31 -9.21 2.22 -6.62
N ALA A 32 -9.23 2.53 -7.91
CA ALA A 32 -10.04 1.79 -8.88
C ALA A 32 -9.64 0.31 -8.98
N LEU A 33 -8.36 -0.02 -8.80
CA LEU A 33 -7.91 -1.41 -8.67
C LEU A 33 -8.42 -2.07 -7.38
N ALA A 34 -8.31 -1.38 -6.24
CA ALA A 34 -8.78 -1.88 -4.94
C ALA A 34 -10.29 -2.12 -4.92
N VAL A 35 -11.10 -1.21 -5.49
CA VAL A 35 -12.56 -1.39 -5.61
C VAL A 35 -12.90 -2.62 -6.47
N ARG A 36 -12.18 -2.83 -7.58
CA ARG A 36 -12.35 -4.03 -8.42
C ARG A 36 -11.94 -5.32 -7.72
N ALA A 37 -10.90 -5.28 -6.88
CA ALA A 37 -10.46 -6.40 -6.06
C ALA A 37 -11.48 -6.72 -4.95
N LYS A 38 -12.00 -5.69 -4.26
CA LYS A 38 -13.09 -5.79 -3.29
C LYS A 38 -14.33 -6.44 -3.89
N ALA A 39 -14.78 -5.98 -5.07
CA ALA A 39 -15.97 -6.52 -5.74
C ALA A 39 -15.86 -8.02 -6.05
N ARG A 40 -14.64 -8.56 -6.15
CA ARG A 40 -14.37 -9.99 -6.39
C ARG A 40 -13.89 -10.72 -5.14
N ASN A 41 -13.83 -10.03 -4.00
CA ASN A 41 -13.28 -10.51 -2.74
C ASN A 41 -11.91 -11.20 -2.87
N ILE A 42 -11.01 -10.62 -3.66
CA ILE A 42 -9.62 -11.06 -3.78
C ILE A 42 -8.69 -10.10 -3.05
N GLY A 43 -7.56 -10.60 -2.56
CA GLY A 43 -6.54 -9.74 -1.93
C GLY A 43 -5.80 -8.90 -2.97
N LEU A 44 -5.49 -7.65 -2.62
CA LEU A 44 -4.62 -6.76 -3.38
C LEU A 44 -3.45 -6.34 -2.49
N THR A 45 -2.24 -6.78 -2.85
CA THR A 45 -1.02 -6.47 -2.10
C THR A 45 -0.19 -5.44 -2.86
N ILE A 46 0.16 -4.35 -2.20
CA ILE A 46 1.13 -3.38 -2.71
C ILE A 46 2.54 -3.88 -2.38
N ASP A 47 3.37 -4.12 -3.40
CA ASP A 47 4.75 -4.56 -3.22
C ASP A 47 5.61 -3.42 -2.64
N ALA A 48 6.58 -3.78 -1.80
CA ALA A 48 7.60 -2.87 -1.32
C ALA A 48 8.73 -2.78 -2.35
N GLU A 49 9.10 -1.54 -2.68
CA GLU A 49 10.10 -1.20 -3.69
C GLU A 49 11.34 -0.59 -3.01
N GLU A 50 12.00 0.41 -3.60
CA GLU A 50 13.18 1.07 -3.06
C GLU A 50 12.88 1.89 -1.78
N ALA A 51 13.88 2.03 -0.92
CA ALA A 51 13.70 2.59 0.42
C ALA A 51 13.29 4.07 0.43
N GLU A 52 13.66 4.86 -0.58
CA GLU A 52 13.23 6.27 -0.70
C GLU A 52 11.73 6.42 -0.98
N ARG A 53 11.05 5.38 -1.49
CA ARG A 53 9.63 5.41 -1.85
C ARG A 53 8.71 5.05 -0.68
N LEU A 54 9.27 4.65 0.47
CA LEU A 54 8.48 4.16 1.60
C LEU A 54 7.43 5.17 2.06
N GLU A 55 7.82 6.41 2.35
CA GLU A 55 6.91 7.44 2.87
C GLU A 55 5.81 7.79 1.85
N LEU A 56 6.18 7.87 0.57
CA LEU A 56 5.23 8.08 -0.51
C LEU A 56 4.21 6.93 -0.60
N SER A 57 4.66 5.67 -0.44
CA SER A 57 3.78 4.50 -0.40
C SER A 57 2.86 4.51 0.83
N MET A 58 3.35 4.95 1.98
CA MET A 58 2.58 5.03 3.23
C MET A 58 1.38 5.97 3.08
N GLY A 59 1.58 7.15 2.48
CA GLY A 59 0.49 8.09 2.23
C GLY A 59 -0.61 7.53 1.30
N LEU A 60 -0.22 6.73 0.30
CA LEU A 60 -1.17 6.06 -0.60
C LEU A 60 -1.91 4.91 0.11
N ILE A 61 -1.21 4.13 0.92
CA ILE A 61 -1.79 3.03 1.71
C ILE A 61 -2.79 3.55 2.73
N GLU A 62 -2.44 4.64 3.43
CA GLU A 62 -3.34 5.28 4.39
C GLU A 62 -4.62 5.75 3.72
N ALA A 63 -4.51 6.46 2.59
CA ALA A 63 -5.67 6.93 1.84
C ALA A 63 -6.60 5.77 1.44
N LEU A 64 -6.06 4.62 1.03
CA LEU A 64 -6.87 3.42 0.72
C LEU A 64 -7.45 2.76 1.97
N ALA A 65 -6.68 2.64 3.05
CA ALA A 65 -7.12 2.00 4.29
C ALA A 65 -8.24 2.78 4.99
N THR A 66 -8.37 4.08 4.74
CA THR A 66 -9.46 4.92 5.27
C THR A 66 -10.54 5.27 4.24
N ASP A 67 -10.47 4.73 3.02
CA ASP A 67 -11.46 5.03 1.97
C ASP A 67 -12.81 4.35 2.26
N HIS A 68 -13.89 5.14 2.20
CA HIS A 68 -15.26 4.70 2.45
C HIS A 68 -15.74 3.63 1.46
N GLU A 69 -15.31 3.67 0.19
CA GLU A 69 -15.67 2.66 -0.80
C GLU A 69 -15.04 1.30 -0.50
N LEU A 70 -14.00 1.27 0.34
CA LEU A 70 -13.29 0.06 0.74
C LEU A 70 -13.72 -0.49 2.11
N VAL A 71 -14.72 0.12 2.76
CA VAL A 71 -15.28 -0.36 4.04
C VAL A 71 -15.83 -1.79 3.91
N GLY A 72 -15.66 -2.59 4.97
CA GLY A 72 -16.12 -3.99 5.00
C GLY A 72 -15.24 -4.97 4.21
N TRP A 73 -14.09 -4.52 3.69
CA TRP A 73 -13.17 -5.36 2.93
C TRP A 73 -11.78 -5.41 3.58
N ASN A 74 -11.35 -6.64 3.89
CA ASN A 74 -10.08 -6.95 4.55
C ASN A 74 -9.00 -7.49 3.59
N GLY A 75 -9.15 -7.22 2.29
CA GLY A 75 -8.21 -7.70 1.26
C GLY A 75 -7.08 -6.73 0.92
N LEU A 76 -7.05 -5.54 1.52
CA LEU A 76 -5.94 -4.59 1.34
C LEU A 76 -4.69 -5.13 2.04
N GLY A 77 -3.60 -5.22 1.29
CA GLY A 77 -2.33 -5.70 1.79
C GLY A 77 -1.12 -4.92 1.30
N LEU A 78 0.00 -5.18 1.95
CA LEU A 78 1.28 -4.59 1.64
C LEU A 78 2.43 -5.55 1.99
N ALA A 79 3.54 -5.42 1.28
CA ALA A 79 4.79 -6.07 1.65
C ALA A 79 5.64 -5.17 2.56
N ILE A 80 6.40 -5.78 3.46
CA ILE A 80 7.35 -5.11 4.35
C ILE A 80 8.70 -5.80 4.23
N GLN A 81 9.75 -5.01 4.03
CA GLN A 81 11.12 -5.50 3.89
C GLN A 81 11.85 -5.42 5.24
N ALA A 82 12.03 -6.57 5.89
CA ALA A 82 12.62 -6.72 7.22
C ALA A 82 14.08 -6.25 7.31
N TYR A 83 14.79 -6.15 6.19
CA TYR A 83 16.16 -5.64 6.15
C TYR A 83 16.26 -4.12 6.42
N GLN A 84 15.14 -3.38 6.38
CA GLN A 84 15.13 -1.94 6.62
C GLN A 84 15.07 -1.71 8.13
N LYS A 85 15.90 -0.78 8.63
CA LYS A 85 15.86 -0.33 10.03
C LYS A 85 14.47 0.21 10.44
N ARG A 86 13.67 0.65 9.47
CA ARG A 86 12.31 1.18 9.65
C ARG A 86 11.22 0.10 9.68
N ALA A 87 11.54 -1.19 9.53
CA ALA A 87 10.53 -2.25 9.43
C ALA A 87 9.67 -2.39 10.70
N LEU A 88 10.27 -2.30 11.89
CA LEU A 88 9.52 -2.37 13.16
C LEU A 88 8.63 -1.13 13.36
N PRO A 89 9.12 0.12 13.26
CA PRO A 89 8.25 1.30 13.28
C PRO A 89 7.12 1.26 12.25
N LEU A 90 7.38 0.70 11.06
CA LEU A 90 6.36 0.55 10.03
C LEU A 90 5.26 -0.44 10.45
N LEU A 91 5.60 -1.52 11.15
CA LEU A 91 4.62 -2.47 11.69
C LEU A 91 3.74 -1.81 12.75
N ASP A 92 4.30 -0.98 13.64
CA ASP A 92 3.54 -0.23 14.64
C ASP A 92 2.57 0.75 13.97
N TRP A 93 3.04 1.48 12.95
CA TRP A 93 2.21 2.38 12.16
C TRP A 93 1.07 1.64 11.44
N LEU A 94 1.32 0.44 10.90
CA LEU A 94 0.28 -0.37 10.27
C LEU A 94 -0.74 -0.90 11.26
N ALA A 95 -0.32 -1.24 12.48
CA ALA A 95 -1.23 -1.65 13.53
C ALA A 95 -2.17 -0.50 13.90
N ASP A 96 -1.65 0.71 14.08
CA ASP A 96 -2.47 1.91 14.28
C ASP A 96 -3.42 2.18 13.10
N LEU A 97 -2.90 2.14 11.86
CA LEU A 97 -3.72 2.35 10.66
C LEU A 97 -4.84 1.32 10.52
N ALA A 98 -4.58 0.04 10.85
CA ALA A 98 -5.58 -1.01 10.85
C ALA A 98 -6.73 -0.71 11.84
N HIS A 99 -6.40 -0.21 13.04
CA HIS A 99 -7.40 0.23 14.01
C HIS A 99 -8.21 1.43 13.51
N ARG A 100 -7.54 2.49 13.01
CA ARG A 100 -8.20 3.70 12.47
C ARG A 100 -9.08 3.39 11.26
N GLY A 101 -8.61 2.52 10.38
CA GLY A 101 -9.34 2.07 9.19
C GLY A 101 -10.36 0.96 9.44
N GLN A 102 -10.55 0.55 10.70
CA GLN A 102 -11.43 -0.53 11.16
C GLN A 102 -11.38 -1.78 10.28
N ARG A 103 -10.16 -2.20 9.92
CA ARG A 103 -9.94 -3.33 9.00
C ARG A 103 -8.75 -4.16 9.39
N ARG A 104 -8.75 -5.41 8.93
CA ARG A 104 -7.54 -6.24 8.92
C ARG A 104 -6.74 -5.93 7.67
N LEU A 105 -5.44 -5.69 7.83
CA LEU A 105 -4.49 -5.55 6.73
C LEU A 105 -3.76 -6.89 6.49
N LEU A 106 -3.54 -7.22 5.23
CA LEU A 106 -2.72 -8.37 4.84
C LEU A 106 -1.25 -7.93 4.75
N VAL A 107 -0.43 -8.38 5.70
CA VAL A 107 0.99 -8.00 5.76
C VAL A 107 1.86 -9.15 5.27
N ARG A 108 2.62 -8.93 4.19
CA ARG A 108 3.63 -9.87 3.69
C ARG A 108 5.01 -9.42 4.19
N LEU A 109 5.54 -10.12 5.19
CA LEU A 109 6.90 -9.89 5.66
C LEU A 109 7.91 -10.64 4.77
N CYS A 110 8.88 -9.92 4.21
CA CYS A 110 9.99 -10.49 3.44
C CYS A 110 11.33 -9.92 3.94
N LYS A 111 12.48 -10.47 3.51
CA LYS A 111 13.78 -9.85 3.81
C LYS A 111 13.92 -8.50 3.08
N GLY A 112 13.77 -8.51 1.76
CA GLY A 112 13.96 -7.39 0.86
C GLY A 112 14.61 -7.86 -0.44
N ALA A 113 14.38 -7.16 -1.55
CA ALA A 113 14.90 -7.54 -2.88
C ALA A 113 15.87 -6.51 -3.47
N TYR A 114 16.12 -5.42 -2.75
CA TYR A 114 16.91 -4.25 -3.19
C TYR A 114 17.92 -3.88 -2.09
N TRP A 115 18.82 -4.80 -1.73
CA TRP A 115 19.76 -4.60 -0.61
C TRP A 115 20.94 -3.72 -1.01
#